data_AF-A0A9X8X351-F1
#
_entry.id   AF-A0A9X8X351-F1
#
_cell.length_a   1.000
_cell.length_b   1.000
_cell.length_c   1.000
_cell.angle_alpha   90.00
_cell.angle_beta   90.00
_cell.angle_gamma   90.00
#
_symmetry.space_group_name_H-M   'P 1'
#
loop_
_entity.id
_entity.type
_entity.pdbx_description
1 polymer ?
#
loop_
_entity_poly.entity_id
_entity_poly.type
_entity_poly.pdbx_seq_one_letter_code
_entity_poly.pdbx_strand_id
1 'polypeptide(L)'
;MNIRESELPGIGYKFQIVTKGNEKMVIVIHDDGRREMYHFDSDHEESISSISLRDSEARQIAAILGGMVYKPRALENVEMVFEGLAIEWFKVENAAPAIGKTIGDLEIRKTYSVTIIAVMKKNMKKLFNPGPDTVIEEGDMLVVSG
;
A
#
# COMPACT_ATOMS: atom_id res chain seq x y z
N MET A 1 8.02 8.88 14.82
CA MET A 1 9.08 9.39 13.93
C MET A 1 9.25 10.84 14.27
N ASN A 2 10.48 11.29 14.41
CA ASN A 2 10.79 12.69 14.69
C ASN A 2 11.60 13.24 13.52
N ILE A 3 11.19 14.39 12.98
CA ILE A 3 11.95 15.13 11.96
C ILE A 3 12.25 16.50 12.56
N ARG A 4 13.53 16.86 12.59
CA ARG A 4 13.98 18.19 12.95
C ARG A 4 14.63 18.85 11.75
N GLU A 5 14.15 20.04 11.42
CA GLU A 5 14.67 20.88 10.36
C GLU A 5 15.59 21.96 10.93
N SER A 6 16.63 22.32 10.19
CA SER A 6 17.53 23.43 10.52
C SER A 6 18.13 24.00 9.26
N GLU A 7 18.14 25.32 9.15
CA GLU A 7 18.87 26.02 8.10
C GLU A 7 20.38 25.89 8.33
N LEU A 8 21.14 25.75 7.24
CA LEU A 8 22.59 25.75 7.22
C LEU A 8 23.05 26.98 6.40
N PRO A 9 23.41 28.09 7.06
CA PRO A 9 23.76 29.33 6.36
C PRO A 9 24.85 29.14 5.30
N GLY A 10 24.53 29.50 4.05
CA GLY A 10 25.43 29.37 2.89
C GLY A 10 25.60 27.95 2.34
N ILE A 11 24.82 26.99 2.82
CA ILE A 11 24.83 25.60 2.35
C ILE A 11 23.44 25.20 1.87
N GLY A 12 22.41 25.41 2.70
CA GLY A 12 21.02 25.06 2.39
C GLY A 12 20.26 24.59 3.64
N TYR A 13 19.58 23.44 3.57
CA TYR A 13 18.74 22.93 4.65
C TYR A 13 19.15 21.54 5.12
N LYS A 14 19.08 21.31 6.43
CA LYS A 14 19.34 20.01 7.06
C LYS A 14 18.07 19.47 7.71
N PHE A 15 17.78 18.21 7.42
CA PHE A 15 16.72 17.43 8.03
C PHE A 15 17.33 16.27 8.80
N GLN A 16 17.03 16.18 10.08
CA GLN A 16 17.46 15.09 10.95
C GLN A 16 16.25 14.24 11.28
N ILE A 17 16.33 12.95 10.96
CA ILE A 17 15.22 12.01 11.05
C ILE A 17 15.62 10.91 12.02
N VAL A 18 14.77 10.64 13.01
CA VAL A 18 14.87 9.45 13.86
C VAL A 18 13.60 8.63 13.67
N THR A 19 13.77 7.41 13.16
CA THR A 19 12.66 6.49 12.88
C THR A 19 12.09 5.93 14.19
N LYS A 20 10.95 5.23 14.11
CA LYS A 20 10.42 4.51 15.29
C LYS A 20 11.33 3.34 15.72
N GLY A 21 12.17 2.83 14.81
CA GLY A 21 13.15 1.78 15.08
C GLY A 21 14.47 2.31 15.66
N ASN A 22 14.54 3.58 16.04
CA ASN A 22 15.74 4.25 16.53
C ASN A 22 16.91 4.28 15.52
N GLU A 23 16.61 4.26 14.22
CA GLU A 23 17.60 4.53 13.18
C GLU A 23 17.65 6.05 12.92
N LYS A 24 18.86 6.57 12.73
CA LYS A 24 19.08 7.99 12.43
C LYS A 24 19.58 8.18 11.01
N MET A 25 18.93 9.11 10.33
CA MET A 25 19.31 9.60 9.02
C MET A 25 19.38 11.12 9.03
N VAL A 26 20.34 11.68 8.32
CA VAL A 26 20.42 13.12 8.06
C VAL A 26 20.38 13.35 6.56
N ILE A 27 19.56 14.30 6.12
CA ILE A 27 19.47 14.74 4.74
C ILE A 27 19.89 16.22 4.69
N VAL A 28 20.84 16.56 3.83
CA VAL A 28 21.21 17.94 3.53
C VAL A 28 20.79 18.24 2.10
N ILE A 29 19.97 19.27 1.92
CA ILE A 29 19.63 19.82 0.62
C ILE A 29 20.46 21.08 0.44
N HIS A 30 21.38 21.05 -0.51
CA HIS A 30 22.22 22.19 -0.85
C HIS A 30 21.48 23.15 -1.79
N ASP A 31 21.81 24.44 -1.71
CA ASP A 31 21.22 25.49 -2.55
C ASP A 31 21.53 25.28 -4.06
N ASP A 32 22.60 24.56 -4.38
CA ASP A 32 22.99 24.18 -5.74
C ASP A 32 22.18 22.98 -6.30
N GLY A 33 21.26 22.43 -5.51
CA GLY A 33 20.45 21.28 -5.88
C GLY A 33 21.13 19.92 -5.64
N ARG A 34 22.28 19.86 -5.00
CA ARG A 34 22.83 18.59 -4.50
C ARG A 34 22.10 18.15 -3.23
N ARG A 35 21.88 16.84 -3.08
CA ARG A 35 21.34 16.24 -1.85
C ARG A 35 22.36 15.28 -1.29
N GLU A 36 22.62 15.36 0.00
CA GLU A 36 23.47 14.40 0.71
C GLU A 36 22.64 13.70 1.77
N MET A 37 22.75 12.38 1.84
CA MET A 37 22.09 11.57 2.85
C MET A 37 23.16 10.82 3.64
N TYR A 38 23.02 10.83 4.96
CA TYR A 38 23.93 10.21 5.92
C TYR A 38 23.14 9.23 6.78
N HIS A 39 23.68 8.03 6.94
CA HIS A 39 23.13 7.00 7.83
C HIS A 39 24.08 6.81 9.01
N PHE A 40 23.51 6.74 10.21
CA PHE A 40 24.24 6.62 11.46
C PHE A 40 24.05 5.22 12.04
N ASP A 41 24.98 4.78 12.86
CA ASP A 41 24.81 3.57 13.66
C ASP A 41 23.77 3.77 14.78
N SER A 42 23.73 2.86 15.75
CA SER A 42 22.76 2.88 16.84
C SER A 42 23.02 3.92 17.94
N ASP A 43 24.26 4.39 18.12
CA ASP A 43 24.59 5.41 19.13
C ASP A 43 24.40 6.83 18.59
N HIS A 44 24.22 6.96 17.27
CA HIS A 44 23.91 8.21 16.57
C HIS A 44 25.08 9.21 16.55
N GLU A 45 26.28 8.80 16.93
CA GLU A 45 27.45 9.69 17.02
C GLU A 45 28.10 9.85 15.64
N GLU A 46 28.35 8.74 14.93
CA GLU A 46 29.06 8.74 13.65
C GLU A 46 28.21 8.26 12.49
N SER A 47 28.46 8.86 11.32
CA SER A 47 27.87 8.42 10.07
C SER A 47 28.64 7.21 9.55
N ILE A 48 27.96 6.10 9.37
CA ILE A 48 28.55 4.85 8.84
C ILE A 48 28.48 4.76 7.32
N SER A 49 27.58 5.51 6.68
CA SER A 49 27.54 5.62 5.22
C SER A 49 26.93 6.94 4.76
N SER A 50 27.27 7.33 3.53
CA SER A 50 26.66 8.49 2.89
C SER A 50 26.49 8.30 1.40
N ILE A 51 25.58 9.07 0.82
CA ILE A 51 25.39 9.17 -0.62
C ILE A 51 25.15 10.63 -0.99
N SER A 52 25.73 11.05 -2.12
CA SER A 52 25.48 12.35 -2.73
C SER A 52 24.71 12.16 -4.03
N LEU A 53 23.66 12.94 -4.22
CA LEU A 53 22.69 12.82 -5.30
C LEU A 53 22.50 14.17 -5.97
N ARG A 54 22.36 14.15 -7.29
CA ARG A 54 21.86 15.30 -8.05
C ARG A 54 20.34 15.43 -7.86
N ASP A 55 19.80 16.61 -8.18
CA ASP A 55 18.35 16.87 -8.10
C ASP A 55 17.51 15.80 -8.81
N SER A 56 17.90 15.40 -10.02
CA SER A 56 17.16 14.40 -10.81
C SER A 56 17.18 13.01 -10.18
N GLU A 57 18.32 12.58 -9.63
CA GLU A 57 18.46 11.28 -8.97
C GLU A 57 17.65 11.24 -7.67
N ALA A 58 17.72 12.31 -6.88
CA ALA A 58 16.96 12.45 -5.65
C ALA A 58 15.45 12.38 -5.91
N ARG A 59 14.95 13.04 -6.97
CA ARG A 59 13.52 12.97 -7.35
C ARG A 59 13.09 11.57 -7.76
N GLN A 60 13.92 10.84 -8.50
CA GLN A 60 13.62 9.45 -8.89
C GLN A 60 13.57 8.53 -7.66
N ILE A 61 14.53 8.66 -6.74
CA ILE A 61 14.52 7.89 -5.48
C ILE A 61 13.28 8.25 -4.65
N ALA A 62 12.93 9.54 -4.56
CA ALA A 62 11.72 9.98 -3.86
C ALA A 62 10.45 9.36 -4.46
N ALA A 63 10.36 9.21 -5.78
CA ALA A 63 9.23 8.53 -6.43
C ALA A 63 9.16 7.03 -6.07
N ILE A 64 10.31 6.36 -5.93
CA ILE A 64 10.38 4.96 -5.48
C ILE A 64 9.93 4.86 -4.01
N LEU A 65 10.52 5.67 -3.13
CA LEU A 65 10.22 5.67 -1.69
C LEU A 65 8.78 6.11 -1.40
N GLY A 66 8.24 7.05 -2.18
CA GLY A 66 6.86 7.50 -2.11
C GLY A 66 5.85 6.51 -2.68
N GLY A 67 6.30 5.35 -3.17
CA GLY A 67 5.43 4.30 -3.71
C GLY A 67 4.79 4.66 -5.06
N MET A 68 5.31 5.64 -5.80
CA MET A 68 4.78 6.01 -7.12
C MET A 68 5.24 5.03 -8.21
N VAL A 69 6.43 4.44 -8.04
CA VAL A 69 7.01 3.46 -8.98
C VAL A 69 6.59 2.04 -8.66
N TYR A 70 6.47 1.71 -7.37
CA TYR A 70 6.12 0.37 -6.89
C TYR A 70 5.34 0.45 -5.57
N LYS A 71 4.09 -0.02 -5.56
CA LYS A 71 3.31 -0.22 -4.33
C LYS A 71 3.30 -1.72 -3.99
N PRO A 72 3.74 -2.13 -2.78
CA PRO A 72 3.58 -3.51 -2.33
C PRO A 72 2.11 -3.93 -2.33
N ARG A 73 1.78 -5.10 -2.88
CA ARG A 73 0.39 -5.64 -2.92
C ARG A 73 -0.27 -5.74 -1.55
N ALA A 74 0.52 -5.89 -0.48
CA ALA A 74 0.02 -5.90 0.89
C ALA A 74 -0.58 -4.54 1.32
N LEU A 75 -0.16 -3.43 0.70
CA LEU A 75 -0.72 -2.10 0.92
C LEU A 75 -1.87 -1.77 -0.04
N GLU A 76 -2.04 -2.50 -1.16
CA GLU A 76 -3.22 -2.38 -2.04
C GLU A 76 -4.52 -2.78 -1.33
N ASN A 77 -4.43 -3.69 -0.36
CA ASN A 77 -5.61 -4.23 0.34
C ASN A 77 -6.17 -3.31 1.44
N VAL A 78 -5.48 -2.21 1.77
CA VAL A 78 -5.89 -1.27 2.84
C VAL A 78 -6.52 0.01 2.27
N GLU A 79 -6.32 0.31 0.97
CA GLU A 79 -6.74 1.57 0.32
C GLU A 79 -8.01 1.46 -0.53
N MET A 80 -8.98 0.60 -0.19
CA MET A 80 -10.31 0.61 -0.84
C MET A 80 -11.45 1.01 0.10
N VAL A 81 -11.15 1.85 1.10
CA VAL A 81 -12.18 2.56 1.86
C VAL A 81 -12.31 3.97 1.27
N PHE A 82 -13.20 4.13 0.30
CA PHE A 82 -13.59 5.44 -0.24
C PHE A 82 -14.88 5.87 0.46
N GLU A 83 -14.91 7.00 1.17
CA GLU A 83 -16.14 7.73 1.59
C GLU A 83 -17.43 6.87 1.76
N GLY A 84 -17.39 5.82 2.59
CA GLY A 84 -18.56 4.96 2.87
C GLY A 84 -18.74 3.72 1.98
N LEU A 85 -17.76 3.37 1.14
CA LEU A 85 -17.67 2.14 0.36
C LEU A 85 -16.50 1.29 0.86
N ALA A 86 -16.78 0.07 1.30
CA ALA A 86 -15.79 -0.93 1.65
C ALA A 86 -15.71 -2.01 0.55
N ILE A 87 -14.49 -2.47 0.26
CA ILE A 87 -14.27 -3.63 -0.62
C ILE A 87 -13.57 -4.72 0.18
N GLU A 88 -14.21 -5.88 0.26
CA GLU A 88 -13.73 -7.02 1.04
C GLU A 88 -13.61 -8.30 0.20
N TRP A 89 -12.68 -9.15 0.63
CA TRP A 89 -12.35 -10.42 0.00
C TRP A 89 -12.82 -11.56 0.89
N PHE A 90 -13.81 -12.32 0.43
CA PHE A 90 -14.35 -13.46 1.16
C PHE A 90 -13.96 -14.76 0.48
N LYS A 91 -13.25 -15.62 1.20
CA LYS A 91 -13.04 -16.99 0.77
C LYS A 91 -14.27 -17.82 1.13
N VAL A 92 -14.81 -18.55 0.17
CA VAL A 92 -15.89 -19.52 0.40
C VAL A 92 -15.29 -20.73 1.10
N GLU A 93 -15.48 -20.80 2.42
CA GLU A 93 -14.99 -21.91 3.24
C GLU A 93 -15.77 -23.20 3.00
N ASN A 94 -15.19 -24.32 3.42
CA ASN A 94 -15.81 -25.63 3.32
C ASN A 94 -17.13 -25.63 4.11
N ALA A 95 -18.18 -26.17 3.50
CA ALA A 95 -19.55 -26.18 4.02
C ALA A 95 -20.23 -24.79 4.15
N ALA A 96 -19.72 -23.74 3.49
CA ALA A 96 -20.43 -22.47 3.41
C ALA A 96 -21.83 -22.66 2.78
N PRO A 97 -22.92 -22.07 3.35
CA PRO A 97 -24.28 -22.20 2.83
C PRO A 97 -24.51 -21.68 1.40
N ALA A 98 -23.54 -20.93 0.88
CA ALA A 98 -23.53 -20.39 -0.47
C ALA A 98 -23.09 -21.40 -1.53
N ILE A 99 -22.40 -22.49 -1.13
CA ILE A 99 -21.88 -23.49 -2.07
C ILE A 99 -23.02 -24.11 -2.87
N GLY A 100 -22.87 -24.13 -4.19
CA GLY A 100 -23.82 -24.70 -5.14
C GLY A 100 -25.02 -23.81 -5.46
N LYS A 101 -25.12 -22.62 -4.85
CA LYS A 101 -26.16 -21.62 -5.17
C LYS A 101 -25.63 -20.61 -6.18
N THR A 102 -26.54 -20.02 -6.96
CA THR A 102 -26.20 -18.89 -7.83
C THR A 102 -26.18 -17.59 -7.04
N ILE A 103 -25.52 -16.55 -7.57
CA ILE A 103 -25.57 -15.19 -6.97
C ILE A 103 -27.03 -14.70 -6.86
N GLY A 104 -27.88 -15.03 -7.84
CA GLY A 104 -29.30 -14.72 -7.83
C GLY A 104 -30.03 -15.36 -6.66
N ASP A 105 -29.81 -16.66 -6.41
CA ASP A 105 -30.46 -17.41 -5.33
C ASP A 105 -30.13 -16.86 -3.93
N LEU A 106 -28.96 -16.24 -3.79
CA LEU A 106 -28.48 -15.72 -2.51
C LEU A 106 -29.08 -14.34 -2.16
N GLU A 107 -29.66 -13.64 -3.14
CA GLU A 107 -30.24 -12.30 -3.00
C GLU A 107 -29.33 -11.31 -2.22
N ILE A 108 -28.01 -11.42 -2.35
CA ILE A 108 -27.03 -10.77 -1.45
C ILE A 108 -27.21 -9.24 -1.39
N ARG A 109 -27.43 -8.61 -2.55
CA ARG A 109 -27.66 -7.16 -2.64
C ARG A 109 -28.92 -6.71 -1.91
N LYS A 110 -29.97 -7.52 -1.95
CA LYS A 110 -31.26 -7.20 -1.32
C LYS A 110 -31.22 -7.47 0.19
N THR A 111 -30.53 -8.52 0.61
CA THR A 111 -30.48 -8.95 2.01
C THR A 111 -29.43 -8.19 2.83
N TYR A 112 -28.26 -7.94 2.26
CA TYR A 112 -27.09 -7.41 2.98
C TYR A 112 -26.62 -6.06 2.46
N SER A 113 -27.25 -5.49 1.43
CA SER A 113 -26.85 -4.23 0.78
C SER A 113 -25.43 -4.25 0.18
N VAL A 114 -24.87 -5.44 -0.07
CA VAL A 114 -23.55 -5.59 -0.70
C VAL A 114 -23.65 -6.24 -2.08
N THR A 115 -22.68 -5.96 -2.96
CA THR A 115 -22.64 -6.47 -4.33
C THR A 115 -21.37 -7.29 -4.56
N ILE A 116 -21.49 -8.48 -5.15
CA ILE A 116 -20.32 -9.23 -5.63
C ILE A 116 -19.87 -8.61 -6.96
N ILE A 117 -18.67 -8.04 -6.98
CA ILE A 117 -18.09 -7.37 -8.16
C ILE A 117 -17.12 -8.27 -8.92
N ALA A 118 -16.55 -9.29 -8.28
CA ALA A 118 -15.74 -10.30 -8.94
C ALA A 118 -15.77 -11.65 -8.20
N VAL A 119 -15.50 -12.73 -8.95
CA VAL A 119 -15.27 -14.08 -8.41
C VAL A 119 -13.97 -14.62 -8.99
N MET A 120 -13.06 -15.03 -8.11
CA MET A 120 -11.88 -15.79 -8.50
C MET A 120 -12.10 -17.26 -8.17
N LYS A 121 -12.18 -18.08 -9.23
CA LYS A 121 -12.34 -19.52 -9.14
C LYS A 121 -11.05 -20.19 -8.67
N LYS A 122 -11.17 -21.37 -8.07
CA LYS A 122 -10.02 -22.19 -7.62
C LYS A 122 -9.00 -22.51 -8.73
N ASN A 123 -9.45 -22.60 -9.99
CA ASN A 123 -8.61 -22.77 -11.16
C ASN A 123 -7.96 -21.46 -11.67
N MET A 124 -7.94 -20.42 -10.85
CA MET A 124 -7.42 -19.07 -11.15
C MET A 124 -8.21 -18.30 -12.22
N LYS A 125 -9.35 -18.81 -12.71
CA LYS A 125 -10.22 -18.07 -13.61
C LYS A 125 -10.85 -16.89 -12.86
N LYS A 126 -10.73 -15.70 -13.44
CA LYS A 126 -11.33 -14.47 -12.91
C LYS A 126 -12.60 -14.14 -13.68
N LEU A 127 -13.70 -13.93 -12.96
CA LEU A 127 -14.97 -13.46 -13.48
C LEU A 127 -15.19 -12.05 -12.94
N PHE A 128 -15.31 -11.07 -13.83
CA PHE A 128 -15.62 -9.68 -13.49
C PHE A 128 -17.08 -9.39 -13.78
N ASN A 129 -17.76 -8.63 -12.92
CA ASN A 129 -19.20 -8.37 -13.00
C ASN A 129 -20.01 -9.65 -13.22
N PRO A 130 -19.90 -10.63 -12.30
CA PRO A 130 -20.56 -11.92 -12.44
C PRO A 130 -22.08 -11.74 -12.55
N GLY A 131 -22.70 -12.42 -13.50
CA GLY A 131 -24.15 -12.42 -13.68
C GLY A 131 -24.87 -13.18 -12.55
N PRO A 132 -26.20 -13.01 -12.42
CA PRO A 132 -27.00 -13.69 -11.39
C PRO A 132 -26.89 -15.21 -11.46
N ASP A 133 -26.66 -15.78 -12.64
CA ASP A 133 -26.55 -17.24 -12.86
C ASP A 133 -25.18 -17.82 -12.43
N THR A 134 -24.26 -16.99 -11.94
CA THR A 134 -22.92 -17.44 -11.52
C THR A 134 -23.05 -18.31 -10.27
N VAL A 135 -22.66 -19.58 -10.39
CA VAL A 135 -22.63 -20.54 -9.27
C VAL A 135 -21.41 -20.30 -8.39
N ILE A 136 -21.64 -20.25 -7.07
CA ILE A 136 -20.60 -20.13 -6.04
C ILE A 136 -20.09 -21.52 -5.65
N GLU A 137 -18.78 -21.70 -5.72
CA GLU A 137 -18.12 -22.99 -5.44
C GLU A 137 -17.22 -22.89 -4.19
N GLU A 138 -16.93 -24.04 -3.57
CA GLU A 138 -15.99 -24.12 -2.45
C GLU A 138 -14.60 -23.62 -2.86
N GLY A 139 -14.01 -22.75 -2.05
CA GLY A 139 -12.70 -22.18 -2.28
C GLY A 139 -12.68 -21.02 -3.27
N ASP A 140 -13.83 -20.61 -3.83
CA ASP A 140 -13.94 -19.35 -4.55
C ASP A 140 -13.55 -18.18 -3.65
N MET A 141 -12.94 -17.16 -4.24
CA MET A 141 -12.71 -15.88 -3.58
C MET A 141 -13.65 -14.85 -4.18
N LEU A 142 -14.58 -14.38 -3.37
CA LEU A 142 -15.59 -13.38 -3.72
C LEU A 142 -15.06 -12.01 -3.36
N VAL A 143 -15.14 -11.07 -4.32
CA VAL A 143 -14.85 -9.66 -4.08
C VAL A 143 -16.18 -8.95 -3.95
N VAL A 144 -16.41 -8.36 -2.79
CA VAL A 144 -17.68 -7.75 -2.40
C VAL A 144 -17.48 -6.27 -2.16
N SER A 145 -18.43 -5.45 -2.59
CA SER A 145 -18.45 -4.00 -2.33
C SER A 145 -19.78 -3.57 -1.70
N GLY A 146 -19.73 -2.70 -0.69
CA GLY A 146 -20.92 -2.09 -0.08
C GLY A 146 -20.59 -1.31 1.18
#